data_AF-A0A1S8A8L9-F1
#
_entry.id   AF-A0A1S8A8L9-F1
#
_cell.length_a   1.000
_cell.length_b   1.000
_cell.length_c   1.000
_cell.angle_alpha   90.00
_cell.angle_beta   90.00
_cell.angle_gamma   90.00
#
_symmetry.space_group_name_H-M   'P 1'
#
loop_
_entity.id
_entity.type
_entity.pdbx_description
1 polymer ?
#
loop_
_entity_poly.entity_id
_entity_poly.type
_entity_poly.pdbx_seq_one_letter_code
_entity_poly.pdbx_strand_id
1 'polypeptide(L)'
;MTSQDDNHLDIHGRNDESSQEGQHNRAYVVGDSNLTSQTGTSHLAETKGNENRTAQHGRGHVSTTTLKKNQTGQKGEYNKSTTVGTSNNAIQHGENNTHTAENVDRVDAAVYGTGLTTIATESGQKIVIGADGIFGRILKTFREWVESRRPGDMH
;
A
#
# COMPACT_ATOMS: atom_id res chain seq x y z
N MET A 1 33.54 2.87 14.05
CA MET A 1 32.48 3.67 13.42
C MET A 1 31.17 3.08 13.89
N THR A 2 30.44 3.79 14.74
CA THR A 2 29.08 3.38 15.15
C THR A 2 28.15 3.66 13.98
N SER A 3 27.67 2.64 13.28
CA SER A 3 26.68 2.86 12.23
C SER A 3 25.35 3.22 12.91
N GLN A 4 25.04 4.51 12.93
CA GLN A 4 23.73 5.00 13.37
C GLN A 4 22.80 4.81 12.18
N ASP A 5 22.28 3.59 12.09
CA ASP A 5 21.57 3.09 10.92
C ASP A 5 20.05 3.00 11.13
N ASP A 6 19.58 3.25 12.36
CA ASP A 6 18.18 3.14 12.76
C ASP A 6 17.54 4.52 13.00
N ASN A 7 16.52 4.87 12.22
CA ASN A 7 15.73 6.09 12.41
C ASN A 7 14.32 5.75 12.90
N HIS A 8 13.84 6.49 13.90
CA HIS A 8 12.47 6.40 14.39
C HIS A 8 11.82 7.79 14.39
N LEU A 9 10.61 7.88 13.84
CA LEU A 9 9.77 9.06 13.86
C LEU A 9 8.38 8.71 14.38
N ASP A 10 7.86 9.59 15.22
CA ASP A 10 6.48 9.59 15.72
C ASP A 10 5.94 11.02 15.61
N ILE A 11 4.91 11.21 14.78
CA ILE A 11 4.38 12.54 14.44
C ILE A 11 2.87 12.55 14.63
N HIS A 12 2.39 13.56 15.35
CA HIS A 12 0.97 13.83 15.55
C HIS A 12 0.65 15.27 15.14
N GLY A 13 -0.10 15.44 14.07
CA GLY A 13 -0.43 16.74 13.51
C GLY A 13 -1.69 16.72 12.67
N ARG A 14 -1.80 17.65 11.72
CA ARG A 14 -2.93 17.73 10.78
C ARG A 14 -2.48 17.45 9.35
N ASN A 15 -1.34 18.01 8.95
CA ASN A 15 -0.73 17.89 7.63
C ASN A 15 0.76 17.63 7.82
N ASP A 16 1.15 16.36 7.86
CA ASP A 16 2.47 15.96 8.30
C ASP A 16 3.29 15.36 7.15
N GLU A 17 4.48 15.89 6.96
CA GLU A 17 5.46 15.38 6.00
C GLU A 17 6.70 14.88 6.73
N SER A 18 7.14 13.66 6.42
CA SER A 18 8.33 13.07 7.01
C SER A 18 9.24 12.41 5.99
N SER A 19 10.55 12.50 6.26
CA SER A 19 11.59 11.88 5.45
C SER A 19 12.66 11.27 6.35
N GLN A 20 13.02 10.01 6.09
CA GLN A 20 14.08 9.30 6.80
C GLN A 20 15.07 8.69 5.80
N GLU A 21 16.36 8.86 6.06
CA GLU A 21 17.46 8.24 5.33
C GLU A 21 18.34 7.45 6.31
N GLY A 22 18.45 6.14 6.11
CA GLY A 22 19.14 5.24 7.04
C GLY A 22 18.87 3.77 6.71
N GLN A 23 19.67 2.83 7.20
CA GLN A 23 19.49 1.41 6.85
C GLN A 23 18.15 0.86 7.33
N HIS A 24 17.65 1.31 8.48
CA HIS A 24 16.40 0.87 9.09
C HIS A 24 15.56 2.09 9.47
N ASN A 25 14.46 2.32 8.77
CA ASN A 25 13.58 3.45 9.05
C ASN A 25 12.22 2.98 9.58
N ARG A 26 11.76 3.62 10.65
CA ARG A 26 10.42 3.44 11.23
C ARG A 26 9.73 4.78 11.37
N ALA A 27 8.53 4.92 10.82
CA ALA A 27 7.69 6.10 10.97
C ALA A 27 6.27 5.72 11.40
N TYR A 28 5.75 6.43 12.39
CA TYR A 28 4.35 6.47 12.76
C TYR A 28 3.84 7.90 12.61
N VAL A 29 2.79 8.11 11.80
CA VAL A 29 2.24 9.44 11.54
C VAL A 29 0.73 9.44 11.67
N VAL A 30 0.20 10.33 12.49
CA VAL A 30 -1.23 10.51 12.70
C VAL A 30 -1.62 11.95 12.40
N GLY A 31 -2.52 12.13 11.44
CA GLY A 31 -2.98 13.43 10.98
C GLY A 31 -4.15 13.33 10.02
N ASP A 32 -4.61 14.44 9.45
CA ASP A 32 -5.67 14.44 8.44
C ASP A 32 -5.09 14.08 7.05
N SER A 33 -3.94 14.65 6.73
CA SER A 33 -3.14 14.38 5.54
C SER A 33 -1.71 14.03 5.93
N ASN A 34 -1.21 12.87 5.50
CA ASN A 34 0.12 12.38 5.88
C ASN A 34 0.93 11.95 4.67
N LEU A 35 2.18 12.43 4.59
CA LEU A 35 3.17 12.00 3.61
C LEU A 35 4.41 11.48 4.32
N THR A 36 4.79 10.24 4.05
CA THR A 36 6.00 9.64 4.62
C THR A 36 6.89 9.09 3.52
N SER A 37 8.18 9.44 3.57
CA SER A 37 9.22 8.94 2.67
C SER A 37 10.35 8.28 3.44
N GLN A 38 10.82 7.12 2.99
CA GLN A 38 11.93 6.40 3.61
C GLN A 38 12.87 5.82 2.55
N THR A 39 14.19 6.01 2.74
CA THR A 39 15.24 5.50 1.84
C THR A 39 16.32 4.76 2.62
N GLY A 40 16.74 3.58 2.13
CA GLY A 40 17.77 2.73 2.76
C GLY A 40 17.49 1.25 2.62
N THR A 41 17.76 0.40 3.63
CA THR A 41 17.66 -1.07 3.45
C THR A 41 16.29 -1.65 3.83
N SER A 42 15.77 -1.32 5.01
CA SER A 42 14.52 -1.86 5.55
C SER A 42 13.64 -0.77 6.14
N HIS A 43 12.34 -0.81 5.85
CA HIS A 43 11.44 0.30 6.11
C HIS A 43 10.09 -0.16 6.65
N LEU A 44 9.62 0.52 7.70
CA LEU A 44 8.27 0.40 8.24
C LEU A 44 7.62 1.78 8.32
N ALA A 45 6.49 1.95 7.65
CA ALA A 45 5.69 3.16 7.71
C ALA A 45 4.25 2.85 8.10
N GLU A 46 3.75 3.50 9.13
CA GLU A 46 2.37 3.42 9.57
C GLU A 46 1.76 4.82 9.56
N THR A 47 0.70 5.01 8.76
CA THR A 47 0.01 6.30 8.68
C THR A 47 -1.49 6.16 8.91
N LYS A 48 -2.06 7.13 9.63
CA LYS A 48 -3.49 7.18 9.95
C LYS A 48 -4.03 8.58 9.70
N GLY A 49 -4.89 8.71 8.70
CA GLY A 49 -5.43 9.98 8.24
C GLY A 49 -6.38 9.86 7.06
N ASN A 50 -7.19 10.89 6.80
CA ASN A 50 -8.13 10.86 5.69
C ASN A 50 -7.42 10.74 4.34
N GLU A 51 -6.22 11.30 4.20
CA GLU A 51 -5.39 11.18 3.01
C GLU A 51 -3.96 10.76 3.39
N ASN A 52 -3.55 9.54 3.05
CA ASN A 52 -2.23 9.04 3.38
C ASN A 52 -1.43 8.68 2.12
N ARG A 53 -0.14 9.03 2.14
CA ARG A 53 0.82 8.61 1.13
C ARG A 53 2.11 8.12 1.76
N THR A 54 2.53 6.92 1.40
CA THR A 54 3.86 6.39 1.76
C THR A 54 4.69 6.12 0.51
N ALA A 55 5.98 6.40 0.60
CA ALA A 55 6.98 6.10 -0.43
C ALA A 55 8.21 5.48 0.22
N GLN A 56 8.57 4.26 -0.18
CA GLN A 56 9.71 3.53 0.41
C GLN A 56 10.63 3.02 -0.71
N HIS A 57 11.93 3.27 -0.58
CA HIS A 57 12.95 2.84 -1.54
C HIS A 57 14.12 2.12 -0.84
N GLY A 58 14.49 0.93 -1.35
CA GLY A 58 15.41 0.05 -0.63
C GLY A 58 15.27 -1.42 -0.94
N ARG A 59 15.59 -2.29 0.03
CA ARG A 59 15.51 -3.75 -0.12
C ARG A 59 14.18 -4.34 0.33
N GLY A 60 13.70 -3.95 1.52
CA GLY A 60 12.50 -4.52 2.12
C GLY A 60 11.57 -3.49 2.74
N HIS A 61 10.29 -3.51 2.35
CA HIS A 61 9.33 -2.46 2.66
C HIS A 61 8.04 -3.01 3.27
N VAL A 62 7.62 -2.43 4.40
CA VAL A 62 6.30 -2.65 4.99
C VAL A 62 5.62 -1.31 5.18
N SER A 63 4.39 -1.17 4.67
CA SER A 63 3.58 0.03 4.90
C SER A 63 2.15 -0.31 5.26
N THR A 64 1.60 0.41 6.25
CA THR A 64 0.18 0.36 6.60
C THR A 64 -0.39 1.77 6.58
N THR A 65 -1.50 1.95 5.86
CA THR A 65 -2.18 3.25 5.73
C THR A 65 -3.68 3.06 5.94
N THR A 66 -4.33 3.95 6.68
CA THR A 66 -5.72 3.73 7.15
C THR A 66 -6.61 4.98 7.09
N LEU A 67 -7.91 4.76 6.87
CA LEU A 67 -9.08 5.66 6.80
C LEU A 67 -9.71 5.82 5.40
N LYS A 68 -9.57 6.95 4.70
CA LYS A 68 -10.38 7.21 3.48
C LYS A 68 -9.63 6.96 2.18
N LYS A 69 -8.54 7.69 1.96
CA LYS A 69 -7.74 7.65 0.73
C LYS A 69 -6.31 7.28 1.08
N ASN A 70 -5.82 6.19 0.51
CA ASN A 70 -4.52 5.64 0.83
C ASN A 70 -3.73 5.38 -0.45
N GLN A 71 -2.46 5.79 -0.44
CA GLN A 71 -1.52 5.57 -1.52
C GLN A 71 -0.21 5.01 -0.97
N THR A 72 0.24 3.88 -1.50
CA THR A 72 1.53 3.30 -1.11
C THR A 72 2.39 3.07 -2.35
N GLY A 73 3.63 3.56 -2.33
CA GLY A 73 4.64 3.33 -3.35
C GLY A 73 5.84 2.62 -2.75
N GLN A 74 6.19 1.43 -3.24
CA GLN A 74 7.33 0.66 -2.74
C GLN A 74 8.21 0.20 -3.89
N LYS A 75 9.52 0.40 -3.75
CA LYS A 75 10.53 -0.07 -4.72
C LYS A 75 11.66 -0.79 -3.99
N GLY A 76 11.63 -2.12 -4.04
CA GLY A 76 12.59 -3.02 -3.39
C GLY A 76 12.33 -4.49 -3.69
N GLU A 77 13.23 -5.38 -3.27
CA GLU A 77 13.11 -6.84 -3.49
C GLU A 77 11.82 -7.41 -2.88
N TYR A 78 11.48 -6.96 -1.67
CA TYR A 78 10.33 -7.42 -0.89
C TYR A 78 9.42 -6.25 -0.51
N ASN A 79 8.19 -6.26 -0.97
CA ASN A 79 7.23 -5.18 -0.78
C ASN A 79 5.95 -5.73 -0.16
N LYS A 80 5.58 -5.21 1.02
CA LYS A 80 4.30 -5.51 1.67
C LYS A 80 3.56 -4.22 1.98
N SER A 81 2.35 -4.09 1.47
CA SER A 81 1.50 -2.94 1.75
C SER A 81 0.12 -3.36 2.20
N THR A 82 -0.41 -2.65 3.18
CA THR A 82 -1.80 -2.75 3.62
C THR A 82 -2.44 -1.37 3.56
N THR A 83 -3.58 -1.27 2.89
CA THR A 83 -4.38 -0.06 2.83
C THR A 83 -5.79 -0.37 3.31
N VAL A 84 -6.33 0.46 4.19
CA VAL A 84 -7.68 0.28 4.73
C VAL A 84 -8.47 1.55 4.49
N GLY A 85 -9.48 1.49 3.63
CA GLY A 85 -10.28 2.65 3.28
C GLY A 85 -10.97 2.59 1.93
N THR A 86 -11.86 3.57 1.72
CA THR A 86 -12.74 3.65 0.54
C THR A 86 -11.99 3.73 -0.80
N SER A 87 -10.80 4.32 -0.81
CA SER A 87 -9.95 4.43 -2.01
C SER A 87 -8.52 4.04 -1.69
N ASN A 88 -8.08 2.95 -2.30
CA ASN A 88 -6.77 2.37 -2.05
C ASN A 88 -5.98 2.24 -3.36
N ASN A 89 -4.78 2.83 -3.36
CA ASN A 89 -3.85 2.76 -4.48
C ASN A 89 -2.51 2.19 -4.00
N ALA A 90 -2.01 1.16 -4.67
CA ALA A 90 -0.70 0.60 -4.39
C ALA A 90 0.12 0.41 -5.66
N ILE A 91 1.35 0.92 -5.61
CA ILE A 91 2.37 0.70 -6.63
C ILE A 91 3.55 -0.01 -5.99
N GLN A 92 3.88 -1.20 -6.47
CA GLN A 92 5.01 -1.98 -5.96
C GLN A 92 5.92 -2.43 -7.11
N HIS A 93 7.23 -2.28 -6.91
CA HIS A 93 8.26 -2.70 -7.86
C HIS A 93 9.25 -3.61 -7.14
N GLY A 94 9.29 -4.89 -7.49
CA GLY A 94 10.10 -5.88 -6.78
C GLY A 94 9.89 -7.32 -7.21
N GLU A 95 10.62 -8.24 -6.60
CA GLU A 95 10.48 -9.67 -6.88
C GLU A 95 9.33 -10.31 -6.10
N ASN A 96 9.02 -9.79 -4.91
CA ASN A 96 8.02 -10.35 -4.01
C ASN A 96 7.10 -9.24 -3.50
N ASN A 97 5.90 -9.16 -4.08
CA ASN A 97 4.98 -8.04 -3.86
C ASN A 97 3.65 -8.51 -3.30
N THR A 98 3.35 -8.14 -2.07
CA THR A 98 2.05 -8.40 -1.45
C THR A 98 1.33 -7.10 -1.18
N HIS A 99 0.10 -7.00 -1.66
CA HIS A 99 -0.79 -5.89 -1.38
C HIS A 99 -2.10 -6.40 -0.77
N THR A 100 -2.53 -5.80 0.32
CA THR A 100 -3.85 -6.04 0.91
C THR A 100 -4.61 -4.73 0.99
N ALA A 101 -5.81 -4.71 0.43
CA ALA A 101 -6.72 -3.58 0.47
C ALA A 101 -8.00 -3.99 1.19
N GLU A 102 -8.41 -3.24 2.21
CA GLU A 102 -9.60 -3.55 3.00
C GLU A 102 -10.58 -2.37 2.99
N ASN A 103 -11.87 -2.67 3.16
CA ASN A 103 -12.95 -1.67 3.25
C ASN A 103 -13.03 -0.76 2.01
N VAL A 104 -13.06 -1.38 0.84
CA VAL A 104 -12.78 -0.74 -0.47
C VAL A 104 -14.03 -0.54 -1.32
N ASP A 105 -14.25 0.70 -1.78
CA ASP A 105 -15.12 0.97 -2.93
C ASP A 105 -14.33 0.85 -4.25
N ARG A 106 -13.02 1.15 -4.19
CA ARG A 106 -12.09 1.12 -5.33
C ARG A 106 -10.69 0.66 -4.91
N VAL A 107 -10.12 -0.26 -5.69
CA VAL A 107 -8.71 -0.67 -5.63
C VAL A 107 -8.05 -0.41 -6.98
N ASP A 108 -6.95 0.33 -6.97
CA ASP A 108 -6.05 0.50 -8.11
C ASP A 108 -4.68 -0.04 -7.70
N ALA A 109 -4.29 -1.20 -8.23
CA ALA A 109 -3.00 -1.81 -7.90
C ALA A 109 -2.20 -2.03 -9.19
N ALA A 110 -1.00 -1.44 -9.22
CA ALA A 110 -0.04 -1.61 -10.31
C ALA A 110 1.25 -2.20 -9.74
N VAL A 111 1.56 -3.44 -10.11
CA VAL A 111 2.76 -4.10 -9.62
C VAL A 111 3.63 -4.54 -10.77
N TYR A 112 4.93 -4.28 -10.61
CA TYR A 112 5.97 -4.59 -11.56
C TYR A 112 6.93 -5.61 -10.95
N GLY A 113 7.07 -6.76 -11.61
CA GLY A 113 7.92 -7.87 -11.17
C GLY A 113 7.13 -9.16 -10.95
N THR A 114 7.50 -9.96 -9.96
CA THR A 114 6.92 -11.30 -9.74
C THR A 114 6.12 -11.38 -8.43
N GLY A 115 5.31 -12.44 -8.30
CA GLY A 115 4.66 -12.83 -7.05
C GLY A 115 3.64 -11.81 -6.51
N LEU A 116 2.66 -11.39 -7.33
CA LEU A 116 1.59 -10.49 -6.88
C LEU A 116 0.46 -11.27 -6.22
N THR A 117 0.19 -10.95 -4.96
CA THR A 117 -1.10 -11.25 -4.32
C THR A 117 -1.77 -9.94 -3.92
N THR A 118 -2.85 -9.57 -4.62
CA THR A 118 -3.77 -8.53 -4.15
C THR A 118 -4.94 -9.20 -3.45
N ILE A 119 -5.14 -8.86 -2.17
CA ILE A 119 -6.30 -9.31 -1.40
C ILE A 119 -7.18 -8.09 -1.17
N ALA A 120 -8.35 -8.07 -1.81
CA ALA A 120 -9.39 -7.09 -1.51
C ALA A 120 -10.44 -7.72 -0.60
N THR A 121 -10.68 -7.14 0.57
CA THR A 121 -11.75 -7.56 1.48
C THR A 121 -12.79 -6.46 1.65
N GLU A 122 -14.04 -6.79 1.35
CA GLU A 122 -15.19 -5.92 1.57
C GLU A 122 -16.29 -6.73 2.24
N SER A 123 -16.84 -6.24 3.35
CA SER A 123 -18.00 -6.85 4.04
C SER A 123 -17.87 -8.37 4.29
N GLY A 124 -16.64 -8.86 4.51
CA GLY A 124 -16.33 -10.28 4.72
C GLY A 124 -16.12 -11.12 3.46
N GLN A 125 -16.24 -10.57 2.24
CA GLN A 125 -15.88 -11.27 1.01
C GLN A 125 -14.43 -11.01 0.63
N LYS A 126 -13.64 -12.10 0.53
CA LYS A 126 -12.23 -12.05 0.13
C LYS A 126 -12.10 -12.26 -1.38
N ILE A 127 -11.61 -11.26 -2.10
CA ILE A 127 -11.23 -11.35 -3.50
C ILE A 127 -9.70 -11.47 -3.53
N VAL A 128 -9.19 -12.64 -3.93
CA VAL A 128 -7.77 -12.84 -4.19
C VAL A 128 -7.54 -12.69 -5.69
N ILE A 129 -6.67 -11.76 -6.07
CA ILE A 129 -6.24 -11.56 -7.44
C ILE A 129 -4.74 -11.81 -7.47
N GLY A 130 -4.35 -12.98 -7.99
CA GLY A 130 -2.97 -13.30 -8.32
C GLY A 130 -2.63 -12.71 -9.69
N ALA A 131 -1.51 -11.97 -9.80
CA ALA A 131 -0.96 -11.62 -11.09
C ALA A 131 0.44 -12.24 -11.21
N ASP A 132 0.52 -13.33 -11.95
CA ASP A 132 1.78 -13.98 -12.27
C ASP A 132 2.29 -13.41 -13.60
N GLY A 133 3.16 -12.40 -13.58
CA GLY A 133 3.77 -11.86 -14.79
C GLY A 133 4.42 -10.48 -14.65
N ILE A 134 5.34 -10.19 -15.58
CA ILE A 134 6.23 -8.99 -15.60
C ILE A 134 5.46 -7.65 -15.60
N PHE A 135 4.16 -7.65 -15.97
CA PHE A 135 3.28 -6.49 -15.92
C PHE A 135 1.87 -6.88 -15.48
N GLY A 136 1.57 -6.78 -14.18
CA GLY A 136 0.22 -6.97 -13.63
C GLY A 136 -0.42 -5.64 -13.24
N ARG A 137 -1.31 -5.09 -14.07
CA ARG A 137 -2.19 -3.98 -13.67
C ARG A 137 -3.57 -4.53 -13.36
N ILE A 138 -4.04 -4.34 -12.14
CA ILE A 138 -5.38 -4.73 -11.70
C ILE A 138 -6.17 -3.44 -11.48
N LEU A 139 -7.09 -3.15 -12.41
CA LEU A 139 -8.09 -2.11 -12.24
C LEU A 139 -9.45 -2.79 -12.05
N LYS A 140 -10.08 -2.58 -10.90
CA LYS A 140 -11.40 -3.14 -10.62
C LYS A 140 -12.24 -2.16 -9.82
N THR A 141 -13.34 -1.70 -10.39
CA THR A 141 -14.37 -0.96 -9.66
C THR A 141 -15.35 -1.97 -9.05
N PHE A 142 -15.74 -1.81 -7.78
CA PHE A 142 -16.69 -2.71 -7.11
C PHE A 142 -17.99 -2.89 -7.92
N ARG A 143 -18.53 -1.78 -8.44
CA ARG A 143 -19.73 -1.75 -9.29
C ARG A 143 -19.63 -2.70 -10.48
N GLU A 144 -18.53 -2.64 -11.22
CA GLU A 144 -18.29 -3.44 -12.43
C GLU A 144 -18.18 -4.94 -12.10
N TRP A 145 -17.60 -5.27 -10.94
CA TRP A 145 -17.50 -6.66 -10.49
C TRP A 145 -18.82 -7.26 -10.03
N VAL A 146 -19.61 -6.49 -9.28
CA VAL A 146 -20.94 -6.91 -8.84
C VAL A 146 -21.85 -7.07 -10.05
N GLU A 147 -21.85 -6.10 -10.97
CA GLU A 147 -22.63 -6.14 -12.21
C GLU A 147 -22.22 -7.33 -13.10
N SER A 148 -20.92 -7.65 -13.21
CA SER A 148 -20.45 -8.81 -13.99
C SER A 148 -20.80 -10.18 -13.37
N ARG A 149 -21.30 -10.22 -12.13
CA ARG A 149 -21.67 -11.46 -11.42
C ARG A 149 -23.17 -11.57 -11.12
N ARG A 150 -23.99 -10.62 -11.58
CA ARG A 150 -25.44 -10.78 -11.55
C ARG A 150 -25.83 -11.81 -12.62
N PRO A 151 -26.43 -12.96 -12.25
CA PRO A 151 -27.03 -13.85 -13.22
C PRO A 151 -28.35 -13.22 -13.67
N GLY A 152 -28.34 -12.53 -14.80
CA GLY A 152 -29.56 -11.99 -15.38
C GLY A 152 -29.34 -10.78 -16.26
N ASP A 153 -28.72 -10.99 -17.42
CA ASP A 153 -28.95 -10.22 -18.66
C ASP A 153 -28.57 -11.14 -19.84
N MET A 154 -29.29 -12.26 -19.95
CA MET A 154 -29.51 -12.96 -21.21
C MET A 154 -31.01 -12.83 -21.52
N HIS A 155 -31.35 -11.81 -22.30
CA HIS A 155 -32.58 -11.74 -23.07
C HIS A 155 -32.23 -11.39 -24.51
#